data_AF-A0A6J6L5A5-F1
#
_entry.id   AF-A0A6J6L5A5-F1
#
_cell.length_a   1.000
_cell.length_b   1.000
_cell.length_c   1.000
_cell.angle_alpha   90.00
_cell.angle_beta   90.00
_cell.angle_gamma   90.00
#
_symmetry.space_group_name_H-M   'P 1'
#
loop_
_entity.id
_entity.type
_entity.pdbx_description
1 polymer ?
#
loop_
_entity_poly.entity_id
_entity_poly.type
_entity_poly.pdbx_seq_one_letter_code
_entity_poly.pdbx_strand_id
1 'polypeptide(L)'
;MNSVLADDVGRAGVVAAINNQAIHFDLLGLQLGHSYEGPLVIPDGSDALVLDEAARDYVPSTRPGGRLPHAWLPDGGSTLDLIDPVVPTLLLAAGVERPSELLDFKVVVAECPAEIWRNAFGLTQRQCLIVRPDQHIAYRGDISRWSDAMRNLMSAPTQ
;
A
#
# COMPACT_ATOMS: atom_id res chain seq x y z
N MET A 1 -44.73 -3.87 -25.21
CA MET A 1 -43.52 -3.30 -24.57
C MET A 1 -43.79 -3.23 -23.08
N ASN A 2 -42.98 -3.91 -22.26
CA ASN A 2 -43.24 -4.11 -20.81
C ASN A 2 -43.36 -2.77 -20.08
N SER A 3 -44.58 -2.37 -19.75
CA SER A 3 -44.90 -1.12 -19.02
C SER A 3 -44.26 -1.08 -17.62
N VAL A 4 -43.90 -2.24 -17.08
CA VAL A 4 -43.19 -2.42 -15.80
C VAL A 4 -41.83 -1.73 -15.76
N LEU A 5 -41.19 -1.45 -16.89
CA LEU A 5 -39.90 -0.73 -16.94
C LEU A 5 -40.06 0.77 -17.23
N ALA A 6 -41.28 1.22 -17.54
CA ALA A 6 -41.55 2.58 -18.00
C ALA A 6 -41.93 3.53 -16.86
N ASP A 7 -42.42 3.00 -15.73
CA ASP A 7 -42.74 3.79 -14.54
C ASP A 7 -41.53 3.96 -13.60
N ASP A 8 -41.61 4.96 -12.73
CA ASP A 8 -40.52 5.33 -11.83
C ASP A 8 -40.21 4.24 -10.79
N VAL A 9 -41.22 3.45 -10.40
CA VAL A 9 -41.08 2.38 -9.42
C VAL A 9 -40.28 1.22 -10.02
N GLY A 10 -40.62 0.80 -11.23
CA GLY A 10 -39.90 -0.23 -11.96
C GLY A 10 -38.48 0.19 -12.31
N ARG A 11 -38.28 1.46 -12.70
CA ARG A 11 -36.94 2.03 -12.91
C ARG A 11 -36.11 2.00 -11.64
N ALA A 12 -36.68 2.41 -10.50
CA ALA A 12 -36.00 2.35 -9.21
C ALA A 12 -35.66 0.91 -8.80
N GLY A 13 -36.55 -0.04 -9.05
CA GLY A 13 -36.32 -1.46 -8.79
C GLY A 13 -35.16 -2.04 -9.62
N VAL A 14 -35.06 -1.70 -10.90
CA VAL A 14 -33.93 -2.10 -11.75
C VAL A 14 -32.63 -1.47 -11.28
N VAL A 15 -32.63 -0.18 -10.92
CA VAL A 15 -31.44 0.50 -10.38
C VAL A 15 -30.97 -0.19 -9.09
N ALA A 16 -31.89 -0.52 -8.18
CA ALA A 16 -31.56 -1.24 -6.96
C ALA A 16 -30.96 -2.63 -7.26
N ALA A 17 -31.55 -3.38 -8.21
CA ALA A 17 -31.03 -4.68 -8.62
C ALA A 17 -29.62 -4.58 -9.24
N ILE A 18 -29.35 -3.57 -10.08
CA ILE A 18 -28.03 -3.30 -10.66
C ILE A 18 -27.03 -2.97 -9.55
N ASN A 19 -27.38 -2.06 -8.63
CA ASN A 19 -26.49 -1.69 -7.54
C ASN A 19 -26.15 -2.88 -6.64
N ASN A 20 -27.11 -3.79 -6.40
CA ASN A 20 -26.86 -5.02 -5.65
C ASN A 20 -25.89 -5.99 -6.35
N GLN A 21 -25.67 -5.84 -7.66
CA GLN A 21 -24.66 -6.64 -8.39
C GLN A 21 -23.27 -6.02 -8.36
N ALA A 22 -23.12 -4.78 -7.87
CA ALA A 22 -21.89 -4.02 -8.06
C ALA A 22 -20.66 -4.69 -7.42
N ILE A 23 -20.79 -5.36 -6.27
CA ILE A 23 -19.71 -6.14 -5.63
C ILE A 23 -19.20 -7.31 -6.49
N HIS A 24 -19.96 -7.78 -7.49
CA HIS A 24 -19.49 -8.83 -8.40
C HIS A 24 -18.58 -8.29 -9.51
N PHE A 25 -18.57 -6.98 -9.72
CA PHE A 25 -17.84 -6.32 -10.81
C PHE A 25 -16.84 -5.27 -10.32
N ASP A 26 -16.98 -4.81 -9.08
CA ASP A 26 -16.11 -3.85 -8.42
C ASP A 26 -15.54 -4.51 -7.17
N LEU A 27 -14.34 -5.08 -7.31
CA LEU A 27 -13.65 -5.91 -6.31
C LEU A 27 -12.26 -5.36 -5.98
N LEU A 28 -12.10 -4.04 -6.05
CA LEU A 28 -10.79 -3.41 -5.92
C LEU A 28 -10.17 -3.67 -4.54
N GLY A 29 -11.01 -3.67 -3.48
CA GLY A 29 -10.62 -4.03 -2.12
C GLY A 29 -10.07 -5.45 -2.02
N LEU A 30 -10.69 -6.42 -2.69
CA LEU A 30 -10.19 -7.79 -2.77
C LEU A 30 -8.87 -7.89 -3.56
N GLN A 31 -8.76 -7.13 -4.65
CA GLN A 31 -7.60 -7.18 -5.55
C GLN A 31 -6.36 -6.49 -4.98
N LEU A 32 -6.54 -5.35 -4.29
CA LEU A 32 -5.45 -4.48 -3.85
C LEU A 32 -5.39 -4.26 -2.33
N GLY A 33 -6.49 -4.50 -1.62
CA GLY A 33 -6.63 -4.23 -0.18
C GLY A 33 -6.14 -5.35 0.74
N HIS A 34 -5.68 -6.49 0.19
CA HIS A 34 -5.12 -7.55 0.99
C HIS A 34 -3.85 -7.08 1.73
N SER A 35 -3.77 -7.38 3.03
CA SER A 35 -2.62 -7.06 3.87
C SER A 35 -2.01 -8.33 4.43
N TYR A 36 -0.69 -8.47 4.35
CA TYR A 36 0.03 -9.56 4.97
C TYR A 36 0.16 -9.39 6.48
N GLU A 37 0.17 -10.54 7.15
CA GLU A 37 0.57 -10.69 8.55
C GLU A 37 1.65 -11.77 8.63
N GLY A 38 2.49 -11.72 9.67
CA GLY A 38 3.51 -12.73 9.92
C GLY A 38 4.93 -12.16 10.10
N PRO A 39 5.96 -13.04 10.09
CA PRO A 39 7.30 -12.69 10.59
C PRO A 39 8.07 -11.75 9.66
N LEU A 40 7.62 -11.56 8.41
CA LEU A 40 8.19 -10.62 7.44
C LEU A 40 7.44 -9.28 7.37
N VAL A 41 6.64 -8.98 8.40
CA VAL A 41 5.95 -7.71 8.61
C VAL A 41 6.22 -7.27 10.04
N ILE A 42 6.77 -6.08 10.22
CA ILE A 42 6.96 -5.46 11.54
C ILE A 42 5.77 -4.53 11.78
N PRO A 43 4.86 -4.86 12.72
CA PRO A 43 3.73 -3.99 13.04
C PRO A 43 4.23 -2.68 13.63
N ASP A 44 3.57 -1.58 13.25
CA ASP A 44 3.86 -0.24 13.78
C ASP A 44 2.85 0.23 14.83
N GLY A 45 1.92 -0.65 15.23
CA GLY A 45 0.87 -0.37 16.20
C GLY A 45 -0.34 0.38 15.64
N SER A 46 -0.39 0.66 14.33
CA SER A 46 -1.57 1.27 13.72
C SER A 46 -2.68 0.27 13.40
N ASP A 47 -3.92 0.69 13.61
CA ASP A 47 -5.10 -0.11 13.28
C ASP A 47 -5.32 -0.18 11.76
N ALA A 48 -5.86 -1.32 11.31
CA ALA A 48 -6.35 -1.44 9.95
C ALA A 48 -7.59 -0.55 9.76
N LEU A 49 -7.76 0.00 8.56
CA LEU A 49 -8.98 0.73 8.22
C LEU A 49 -10.16 -0.26 8.17
N VAL A 50 -11.26 0.11 8.81
CA VAL A 50 -12.54 -0.60 8.70
C VAL A 50 -13.30 0.02 7.52
N LEU A 51 -13.58 -0.79 6.50
CA LEU A 51 -14.32 -0.38 5.30
C LEU A 51 -15.70 -1.02 5.30
N ASP A 52 -16.70 -0.29 4.82
CA ASP A 52 -18.09 -0.76 4.75
C ASP A 52 -18.21 -1.99 3.83
N GLU A 53 -17.59 -1.95 2.65
CA GLU A 53 -17.51 -3.07 1.71
C GLU A 53 -16.05 -3.46 1.42
N ALA A 54 -15.33 -4.07 2.37
CA ALA A 54 -13.90 -4.37 2.24
C ALA A 54 -13.47 -5.19 0.99
N ALA A 55 -14.37 -5.95 0.38
CA ALA A 55 -14.07 -6.66 -0.88
C ALA A 55 -14.11 -5.72 -2.10
N ARG A 56 -14.86 -4.64 -2.04
CA ARG A 56 -15.04 -3.65 -3.09
C ARG A 56 -14.15 -2.44 -2.88
N ASP A 57 -14.23 -1.85 -1.70
CA ASP A 57 -13.58 -0.59 -1.36
C ASP A 57 -12.09 -0.79 -1.16
N TYR A 58 -11.29 0.05 -1.81
CA TYR A 58 -9.86 0.11 -1.59
C TYR A 58 -9.46 1.53 -1.17
N VAL A 59 -8.85 1.62 0.00
CA VAL A 59 -8.23 2.86 0.48
C VAL A 59 -6.72 2.61 0.58
N PRO A 60 -5.90 3.32 -0.23
CA PRO A 60 -4.45 3.18 -0.15
C PRO A 60 -3.94 3.50 1.26
N SER A 61 -3.03 2.66 1.77
CA SER A 61 -2.48 2.80 3.11
C SER A 61 -1.01 2.42 3.12
N THR A 62 -0.23 3.07 3.99
CA THR A 62 1.17 2.72 4.25
C THR A 62 1.35 1.81 5.47
N ARG A 63 0.27 1.26 6.03
CA ARG A 63 0.33 0.32 7.14
C ARG A 63 1.17 -0.92 6.75
N PRO A 64 2.11 -1.38 7.60
CA PRO A 64 2.85 -2.61 7.36
C PRO A 64 1.94 -3.79 7.05
N GLY A 65 2.35 -4.59 6.07
CA GLY A 65 1.57 -5.68 5.51
C GLY A 65 0.81 -5.29 4.24
N GLY A 66 0.44 -4.02 4.07
CA GLY A 66 -0.27 -3.54 2.89
C GLY A 66 0.63 -3.34 1.67
N ARG A 67 0.01 -3.33 0.48
CA ARG A 67 0.68 -2.95 -0.77
C ARG A 67 1.01 -1.46 -0.77
N LEU A 68 2.20 -1.09 -1.27
CA LEU A 68 2.61 0.31 -1.40
C LEU A 68 1.58 1.11 -2.22
N PRO A 69 1.11 2.27 -1.74
CA PRO A 69 0.21 3.11 -2.51
C PRO A 69 0.81 3.55 -3.85
N HIS A 70 0.04 3.43 -4.92
CA HIS A 70 0.37 4.00 -6.22
C HIS A 70 0.19 5.52 -6.21
N ALA A 71 1.17 6.25 -6.73
CA ALA A 71 1.01 7.62 -7.18
C ALA A 71 1.83 7.86 -8.45
N TRP A 72 1.36 8.77 -9.29
CA TRP A 72 2.10 9.19 -10.47
C TRP A 72 3.29 10.07 -10.07
N LEU A 73 4.47 9.71 -10.54
CA LEU A 73 5.70 10.48 -10.42
C LEU A 73 5.73 11.58 -11.50
N PRO A 74 6.50 12.67 -11.29
CA PRO A 74 6.59 13.77 -12.26
C PRO A 74 7.10 13.39 -13.65
N ASP A 75 7.84 12.29 -13.76
CA ASP A 75 8.36 11.75 -15.03
C ASP A 75 7.38 10.81 -15.74
N GLY A 76 6.18 10.62 -15.18
CA GLY A 76 5.16 9.70 -15.71
C GLY A 76 5.30 8.26 -15.21
N GLY A 77 6.30 7.95 -14.37
CA GLY A 77 6.41 6.67 -13.69
C GLY A 77 5.45 6.52 -12.52
N SER A 78 5.46 5.36 -11.89
CA SER A 78 4.70 5.04 -10.69
C SER A 78 5.61 4.95 -9.46
N THR A 79 5.09 5.28 -8.27
CA THR A 79 5.76 4.96 -7.00
C THR A 79 6.14 3.49 -6.85
N LEU A 80 5.43 2.60 -7.55
CA LEU A 80 5.72 1.16 -7.57
C LEU A 80 6.97 0.82 -8.39
N ASP A 81 7.34 1.67 -9.36
CA ASP A 81 8.54 1.49 -10.18
C ASP A 81 9.82 1.87 -9.42
N LEU A 82 9.69 2.54 -8.27
CA LEU A 82 10.78 2.82 -7.35
C LEU A 82 11.27 1.57 -6.60
N ILE A 83 10.51 0.47 -6.65
CA ILE A 83 10.75 -0.74 -5.87
C ILE A 83 11.55 -1.74 -6.69
N ASP A 84 12.69 -2.16 -6.15
CA ASP A 84 13.51 -3.20 -6.78
C ASP A 84 12.77 -4.56 -6.73
N PRO A 85 12.65 -5.28 -7.86
CA PRO A 85 11.88 -6.51 -7.95
C PRO A 85 12.62 -7.75 -7.41
N VAL A 86 13.85 -7.60 -6.90
CA VAL A 86 14.70 -8.70 -6.43
C VAL A 86 15.10 -8.54 -4.96
N VAL A 87 15.38 -7.32 -4.51
CA VAL A 87 15.82 -7.05 -3.13
C VAL A 87 14.94 -6.02 -2.41
N PRO A 88 14.91 -6.02 -1.07
CA PRO A 88 14.18 -5.01 -0.33
C PRO A 88 14.63 -3.59 -0.68
N THR A 89 13.67 -2.68 -0.73
CA THR A 89 13.89 -1.26 -0.98
C THR A 89 13.65 -0.47 0.30
N LEU A 90 14.65 0.29 0.75
CA LEU A 90 14.47 1.38 1.71
C LEU A 90 14.00 2.61 0.94
N LEU A 91 12.73 2.96 1.11
CA LEU A 91 12.11 4.12 0.47
C LEU A 91 12.08 5.31 1.45
N LEU A 92 12.58 6.44 0.98
CA LEU A 92 12.72 7.68 1.75
C LEU A 92 12.00 8.85 1.06
N ALA A 93 11.67 9.89 1.82
CA ALA A 93 11.33 11.18 1.22
C ALA A 93 12.54 11.78 0.49
N ALA A 94 12.32 12.37 -0.68
CA ALA A 94 13.34 13.12 -1.41
C ALA A 94 13.93 14.24 -0.54
N GLY A 95 15.25 14.37 -0.60
CA GLY A 95 16.02 15.35 0.20
C GLY A 95 16.35 14.91 1.62
N VAL A 96 15.96 13.69 2.03
CA VAL A 96 16.46 13.06 3.26
C VAL A 96 17.84 12.46 2.98
N GLU A 97 18.79 12.71 3.88
CA GLU A 97 20.13 12.13 3.77
C GLU A 97 20.05 10.61 3.80
N ARG A 98 20.73 9.98 2.84
CA ARG A 98 20.75 8.51 2.74
C ARG A 98 21.53 7.94 3.91
N PRO A 99 20.97 6.98 4.66
CA PRO A 99 21.68 6.33 5.74
C PRO A 99 22.94 5.61 5.21
N SER A 100 24.05 5.70 5.93
CA SER A 100 25.35 5.16 5.52
C SER A 100 25.67 3.81 6.15
N GLU A 101 24.76 3.24 6.94
CA GLU A 101 24.97 1.96 7.62
C GLU A 101 25.18 0.82 6.62
N LEU A 102 26.26 0.05 6.84
CA LEU A 102 26.54 -1.14 6.07
C LEU A 102 25.73 -2.32 6.65
N LEU A 103 25.01 -3.00 5.77
CA LEU A 103 24.29 -4.24 6.06
C LEU A 103 24.96 -5.41 5.33
N ASP A 104 24.87 -6.59 5.92
CA ASP A 104 25.47 -7.82 5.38
C ASP A 104 24.67 -8.41 4.19
N PHE A 105 23.64 -7.70 3.75
CA PHE A 105 22.75 -8.09 2.66
C PHE A 105 22.39 -6.85 1.84
N LYS A 106 22.01 -7.09 0.58
CA LYS A 106 21.72 -6.01 -0.38
C LYS A 106 20.37 -5.37 -0.08
N VAL A 107 20.36 -4.05 -0.02
CA VAL A 107 19.16 -3.20 0.06
C VAL A 107 19.31 -2.10 -0.99
N VAL A 108 18.26 -1.82 -1.74
CA VAL A 108 18.21 -0.65 -2.63
C VAL A 108 17.66 0.53 -1.85
N VAL A 109 18.28 1.70 -1.98
CA VAL A 109 17.75 2.95 -1.41
C VAL A 109 17.14 3.76 -2.55
N ALA A 110 15.86 4.10 -2.40
CA ALA A 110 15.12 4.91 -3.36
C ALA A 110 14.50 6.12 -2.68
N GLU A 111 14.27 7.18 -3.45
CA GLU A 111 13.66 8.42 -2.98
C GLU A 111 12.32 8.63 -3.68
N CYS A 112 11.32 9.02 -2.89
CA CYS A 112 9.99 9.38 -3.36
C CYS A 112 9.80 10.90 -3.23
N PRO A 113 9.23 11.59 -4.24
CA PRO A 113 8.98 13.02 -4.18
C PRO A 113 8.26 13.45 -2.88
N ALA A 114 8.75 14.52 -2.26
CA ALA A 114 8.30 14.94 -0.92
C ALA A 114 6.79 15.26 -0.85
N GLU A 115 6.18 15.70 -1.95
CA GLU A 115 4.75 15.93 -2.03
C GLU A 115 3.94 14.62 -1.97
N ILE A 116 4.35 13.61 -2.75
CA ILE A 116 3.73 12.28 -2.74
C ILE A 116 3.93 11.62 -1.37
N TRP A 117 5.13 11.72 -0.80
CA TRP A 117 5.44 11.21 0.53
C TRP A 117 4.52 11.77 1.62
N ARG A 118 4.17 13.06 1.53
CA ARG A 118 3.28 13.70 2.49
C ARG A 118 1.81 13.39 2.21
N ASN A 119 1.37 13.54 0.96
CA ASN A 119 -0.04 13.57 0.61
C ASN A 119 -0.60 12.17 0.33
N ALA A 120 0.13 11.35 -0.42
CA ALA A 120 -0.30 9.99 -0.77
C ALA A 120 0.06 8.98 0.33
N PHE A 121 1.22 9.13 0.96
CA PHE A 121 1.68 8.19 1.98
C PHE A 121 1.34 8.61 3.41
N GLY A 122 1.07 9.90 3.65
CA GLY A 122 0.75 10.43 4.97
C GLY A 122 1.94 10.46 5.93
N LEU A 123 3.18 10.53 5.42
CA LEU A 123 4.39 10.35 6.22
C LEU A 123 5.19 11.64 6.39
N THR A 124 5.90 11.70 7.51
CA THR A 124 6.90 12.76 7.77
C THR A 124 8.25 12.41 7.14
N GLN A 125 9.13 13.40 6.97
CA GLN A 125 10.50 13.17 6.49
C GLN A 125 11.37 12.36 7.44
N ARG A 126 10.98 12.23 8.72
CA ARG A 126 11.68 11.38 9.69
C ARG A 126 11.33 9.91 9.55
N GLN A 127 10.28 9.58 8.79
CA GLN A 127 9.86 8.21 8.58
C GLN A 127 10.49 7.63 7.31
N CYS A 128 10.60 6.32 7.28
CA CYS A 128 10.98 5.54 6.11
C CYS A 128 10.02 4.36 5.94
N LEU A 129 10.05 3.76 4.76
CA LEU A 129 9.40 2.47 4.49
C LEU A 129 10.46 1.45 4.08
N ILE A 130 10.35 0.23 4.58
CA ILE A 130 11.01 -0.92 3.96
C ILE A 130 9.95 -1.63 3.13
N VAL A 131 10.16 -1.69 1.82
CA VAL A 131 9.25 -2.30 0.86
C VAL A 131 9.90 -3.55 0.29
N ARG A 132 9.14 -4.64 0.27
CA ARG A 132 9.56 -5.93 -0.27
C ARG A 132 9.57 -5.92 -1.80
N PRO A 133 10.25 -6.89 -2.44
CA PRO A 133 10.23 -7.07 -3.89
C PRO A 133 8.82 -7.26 -4.50
N ASP A 134 7.87 -7.77 -3.71
CA ASP A 134 6.46 -7.92 -4.07
C ASP A 134 5.62 -6.65 -3.84
N GLN A 135 6.27 -5.50 -3.63
CA GLN A 135 5.68 -4.18 -3.39
C GLN A 135 4.87 -4.05 -2.09
N HIS A 136 4.97 -5.00 -1.16
CA HIS A 136 4.35 -4.88 0.17
C HIS A 136 5.27 -4.22 1.18
N ILE A 137 4.69 -3.41 2.04
CA ILE A 137 5.43 -2.68 3.08
C ILE A 137 5.71 -3.66 4.23
N ALA A 138 6.99 -3.92 4.51
CA ALA A 138 7.41 -4.74 5.64
C ALA A 138 7.59 -3.91 6.92
N TYR A 139 7.94 -2.64 6.80
CA TYR A 139 8.16 -1.75 7.94
C TYR A 139 7.79 -0.30 7.58
N ARG A 140 7.19 0.38 8.55
CA ARG A 140 6.98 1.83 8.56
C ARG A 140 7.42 2.37 9.92
N GLY A 141 8.32 3.34 9.95
CA GLY A 141 8.79 3.92 11.21
C GLY A 141 9.90 4.94 11.04
N ASP A 142 10.49 5.39 12.15
CA ASP A 142 11.56 6.39 12.15
C ASP A 142 12.80 5.85 11.43
N ILE A 143 13.38 6.69 10.56
CA ILE A 143 14.55 6.34 9.76
C ILE A 143 15.72 5.91 10.62
N SER A 144 15.90 6.43 11.84
CA SER A 144 16.99 6.02 12.74
C SER A 144 16.92 4.55 13.19
N ARG A 145 15.80 3.86 12.96
CA ARG A 145 15.58 2.46 13.33
C ARG A 145 15.54 1.50 12.13
N TRP A 146 15.78 2.02 10.92
CA TRP A 146 15.62 1.25 9.68
C TRP A 146 16.51 -0.01 9.64
N SER A 147 17.76 0.10 10.08
CA SER A 147 18.76 -0.96 10.02
C SER A 147 18.45 -2.09 11.00
N ASP A 148 18.01 -1.75 12.22
CA ASP A 148 17.51 -2.71 13.21
C ASP A 148 16.27 -3.46 12.67
N ALA A 149 15.31 -2.73 12.11
CA ALA A 149 14.11 -3.30 11.50
C ALA A 149 14.47 -4.25 10.36
N MET A 150 15.41 -3.85 9.51
CA MET A 150 15.86 -4.66 8.39
C MET A 150 16.60 -5.93 8.86
N ARG A 151 17.47 -5.85 9.86
CA ARG A 151 18.13 -7.04 10.43
C ARG A 151 17.11 -8.02 11.03
N ASN A 152 16.07 -7.51 11.69
CA ASN A 152 14.98 -8.33 12.21
C ASN A 152 14.27 -9.08 11.06
N LEU A 153 13.88 -8.37 10.00
CA LEU A 153 13.25 -8.97 8.81
C LEU A 153 14.12 -10.06 8.16
N MET A 154 15.45 -9.86 8.10
CA MET A 154 16.36 -10.86 7.51
C MET A 154 16.64 -12.06 8.42
N SER A 155 16.39 -11.94 9.72
CA SER A 155 16.49 -13.03 10.69
C SER A 155 15.20 -13.83 10.87
N ALA A 156 14.10 -13.34 10.29
CA ALA A 156 12.80 -13.97 10.37
C ALA A 156 12.82 -15.37 9.73
N PRO A 157 12.21 -16.39 10.36
CA PRO A 157 12.14 -17.73 9.78
C PRO A 157 11.39 -17.70 8.45
N THR A 158 11.97 -18.34 7.43
CA THR A 158 11.29 -18.61 6.17
C THR A 158 10.26 -19.71 6.41
N GLN A 159 9.00 -19.47 6.06
CA GLN A 159 7.94 -20.50 6.11
C GLN A 159 8.18 -21.59 5.06
#